data_AF-A0A439LI47-F1
#
_entry.id   AF-A0A439LI47-F1
#
_cell.length_a   1.000
_cell.length_b   1.000
_cell.length_c   1.000
_cell.angle_alpha   90.00
_cell.angle_beta   90.00
_cell.angle_gamma   90.00
#
_symmetry.space_group_name_H-M   'P 1'
#
loop_
_entity.id
_entity.type
_entity.pdbx_description
1 polymer ?
#
loop_
_entity_poly.entity_id
_entity_poly.type
_entity_poly.pdbx_seq_one_letter_code
_entity_poly.pdbx_strand_id
1 'polypeptide(L)'
;MTMSVEPPRLYPTLRYRNAAKMIDWLGEAFGFAVHARYGEGDIVQHAELTFGSSMIMLGTARDDKFGQMIGAPGPGGGRSIYV
;
A
#
# COMPACT_ATOMS: atom_id res chain seq x y z
N MET A 1 -0.61 -10.39 35.03
CA MET A 1 -0.18 -9.74 33.77
C MET A 1 -1.22 -10.06 32.71
N THR A 2 -2.24 -9.22 32.53
CA THR A 2 -3.17 -9.37 31.41
C THR A 2 -2.41 -9.00 30.15
N MET A 3 -2.13 -9.95 29.27
CA MET A 3 -1.68 -9.64 27.92
C MET A 3 -2.77 -8.79 27.28
N SER A 4 -2.52 -7.50 27.07
CA SER A 4 -3.31 -6.72 26.13
C SER A 4 -3.09 -7.38 24.78
N VAL A 5 -4.10 -8.07 24.26
CA VAL A 5 -4.07 -8.52 22.87
C VAL A 5 -3.90 -7.24 22.05
N GLU A 6 -2.74 -7.09 21.41
CA GLU A 6 -2.57 -6.01 20.45
C GLU A 6 -3.66 -6.17 19.38
N PRO A 7 -4.37 -5.10 19.02
CA PRO A 7 -5.41 -5.19 18.01
C PRO A 7 -4.80 -5.75 16.72
N PRO A 8 -5.41 -6.77 16.10
CA PRO A 8 -4.90 -7.35 14.86
C PRO A 8 -4.76 -6.25 13.80
N ARG A 9 -3.60 -6.17 13.15
CA ARG A 9 -3.29 -5.17 12.14
C ARG A 9 -3.23 -5.82 10.77
N LEU A 10 -4.34 -5.75 10.03
CA LEU A 10 -4.38 -6.11 8.63
C LEU A 10 -3.96 -4.91 7.79
N TYR A 11 -3.03 -5.12 6.86
CA TYR A 11 -2.55 -4.04 6.00
C TYR A 11 -2.93 -4.33 4.54
N PRO A 12 -3.89 -3.57 3.98
CA PRO A 12 -4.20 -3.64 2.56
C PRO A 12 -2.95 -3.30 1.74
N THR A 13 -2.66 -4.12 0.74
CA THR A 13 -1.55 -3.93 -0.19
C THR A 13 -2.09 -3.73 -1.59
N LEU A 14 -1.77 -2.59 -2.20
CA LEU A 14 -2.36 -2.15 -3.47
C LEU A 14 -1.29 -1.99 -4.56
N ARG A 15 -1.63 -2.33 -5.80
CA ARG A 15 -0.81 -1.98 -6.97
C ARG A 15 -1.51 -0.90 -7.79
N TYR A 16 -0.79 0.18 -8.08
CA TYR A 16 -1.27 1.29 -8.89
C TYR A 16 -0.46 1.41 -10.17
N ARG A 17 -1.11 1.86 -11.26
CA ARG A 17 -0.41 2.15 -12.52
C ARG A 17 0.60 3.29 -12.36
N ASN A 18 0.25 4.29 -11.56
CA ASN A 18 1.15 5.35 -11.13
C ASN A 18 1.03 5.49 -9.61
N ALA A 19 1.92 4.82 -8.88
CA ALA A 19 1.90 4.81 -7.43
C ALA A 19 2.34 6.14 -6.83
N ALA A 20 3.31 6.84 -7.44
CA ALA A 20 3.77 8.14 -6.96
C ALA A 20 2.62 9.17 -6.91
N LYS A 21 1.88 9.33 -8.03
CA LYS A 21 0.70 10.21 -8.07
C LYS A 21 -0.40 9.79 -7.10
N MET A 22 -0.53 8.49 -6.84
CA MET A 22 -1.52 8.02 -5.87
C MET A 22 -1.11 8.30 -4.43
N ILE A 23 0.19 8.27 -4.10
CA ILE A 23 0.68 8.72 -2.80
C ILE A 23 0.32 10.19 -2.61
N ASP A 24 0.64 11.04 -3.59
CA ASP A 24 0.36 12.47 -3.52
C ASP A 24 -1.13 12.72 -3.32
N TRP A 25 -1.98 12.08 -4.15
CA TRP A 25 -3.43 12.22 -4.04
C TRP A 25 -3.99 11.71 -2.71
N LEU A 26 -3.51 10.57 -2.18
CA LEU A 26 -3.96 10.05 -0.88
C LEU A 26 -3.56 10.99 0.26
N GLY A 27 -2.38 11.62 0.15
CA GLY A 27 -1.94 12.67 1.06
C GLY A 27 -2.83 13.91 0.99
N GLU A 28 -3.09 14.43 -0.21
CA GLU A 28 -3.89 15.65 -0.41
C GLU A 28 -5.37 15.46 -0.06
N ALA A 29 -5.98 14.34 -0.47
CA ALA A 29 -7.41 14.12 -0.33
C ALA A 29 -7.83 13.66 1.08
N PHE A 30 -6.98 12.88 1.76
CA PHE A 30 -7.32 12.24 3.03
C PHE A 30 -6.34 12.53 4.16
N GLY A 31 -5.15 13.08 3.87
CA GLY A 31 -4.13 13.31 4.89
C GLY A 31 -3.28 12.09 5.24
N PHE A 32 -3.13 11.13 4.33
CA PHE A 32 -2.15 10.04 4.52
C PHE A 32 -0.72 10.60 4.57
N ALA A 33 0.08 10.11 5.52
CA ALA A 33 1.50 10.44 5.64
C ALA A 33 2.37 9.28 5.12
N VAL A 34 3.46 9.60 4.44
CA VAL A 34 4.45 8.60 4.03
C VAL A 34 5.24 8.15 5.26
N HIS A 35 5.12 6.88 5.63
CA HIS A 35 5.95 6.26 6.66
C HIS A 35 7.24 5.70 6.07
N ALA A 36 7.13 4.99 4.93
CA ALA A 36 8.26 4.49 4.17
C ALA A 36 7.97 4.55 2.67
N ARG A 37 9.00 4.78 1.87
CA ARG A 37 8.93 4.74 0.39
C ARG A 37 10.27 4.27 -0.17
N TYR A 38 10.20 3.23 -1.00
CA TYR A 38 11.35 2.65 -1.70
C TYR A 38 11.12 2.70 -3.21
N GLY A 39 12.17 3.06 -3.94
CA GLY A 39 12.15 3.28 -5.40
C GLY A 39 12.69 4.66 -5.76
N GLU A 40 12.63 4.99 -7.05
CA GLU A 40 13.22 6.21 -7.62
C GLU A 40 12.23 6.88 -8.57
N GLY A 41 12.18 8.23 -8.52
CA GLY A 41 11.25 9.02 -9.33
C GLY A 41 9.80 8.55 -9.14
N ASP A 42 9.12 8.30 -10.27
CA ASP A 42 7.72 7.87 -10.30
C ASP A 42 7.52 6.38 -9.99
N ILE A 43 8.61 5.59 -9.92
CA ILE A 43 8.55 4.16 -9.66
C ILE A 43 8.64 3.90 -8.17
N VAL A 44 7.49 3.62 -7.56
CA VAL A 44 7.40 3.12 -6.19
C VAL A 44 7.50 1.60 -6.22
N GLN A 45 8.57 1.03 -5.67
CA GLN A 45 8.69 -0.42 -5.52
C GLN A 45 7.88 -0.93 -4.33
N HIS A 46 7.84 -0.14 -3.26
CA HIS A 46 7.07 -0.35 -2.03
C HIS A 46 6.91 0.98 -1.31
N ALA A 47 5.74 1.22 -0.73
CA ALA A 47 5.49 2.35 0.16
C ALA A 47 4.48 1.96 1.24
N GLU A 48 4.64 2.55 2.40
CA GLU A 48 3.75 2.46 3.55
C GLU A 48 3.20 3.84 3.84
N LEU A 49 1.87 3.97 3.83
CA LEU A 49 1.17 5.21 4.15
C LEU A 49 0.35 5.03 5.42
N THR A 50 0.41 6.00 6.32
CA THR A 50 -0.32 5.98 7.60
C THR A 50 -1.41 7.04 7.65
N PHE A 51 -2.50 6.71 8.33
CA PHE A 51 -3.60 7.64 8.66
C PHE A 51 -4.14 7.31 10.04
N GLY A 52 -3.77 8.11 11.04
CA GLY A 52 -4.02 7.80 12.45
C GLY A 52 -3.36 6.47 12.85
N SER A 53 -4.16 5.50 13.30
CA SER A 53 -3.71 4.14 13.62
C SER A 53 -3.73 3.17 12.43
N SER A 54 -4.17 3.62 11.25
CA SER A 54 -4.29 2.80 10.05
C SER A 54 -3.03 2.88 9.20
N MET A 55 -2.75 1.82 8.44
CA MET A 55 -1.68 1.79 7.45
C MET A 55 -2.13 1.01 6.22
N ILE A 56 -1.72 1.50 5.05
CA ILE A 56 -1.82 0.79 3.78
C ILE A 56 -0.44 0.67 3.17
N MET A 57 -0.24 -0.42 2.43
CA MET A 57 0.95 -0.63 1.62
C MET A 57 0.59 -0.49 0.14
N LEU A 58 1.49 0.05 -0.65
CA LEU A 58 1.27 0.17 -2.08
C LEU A 58 2.56 0.12 -2.90
N GLY A 59 2.43 -0.19 -4.17
CA GLY A 59 3.54 -0.15 -5.12
C GLY A 59 3.06 0.06 -6.55
N THR A 60 4.01 0.32 -7.43
CA THR A 60 3.77 0.44 -8.87
C THR A 60 3.46 -0.94 -9.43
N ALA A 61 2.44 -1.06 -10.26
CA ALA A 61 2.12 -2.29 -10.97
C ALA A 61 3.29 -2.70 -11.87
N ARG A 62 3.66 -3.98 -11.82
CA ARG A 62 4.74 -4.57 -12.61
C ARG A 62 4.46 -6.05 -12.80
N ASP A 63 5.00 -6.62 -13.87
CA ASP A 63 4.91 -8.06 -14.14
C ASP A 63 5.96 -8.81 -13.30
N ASP A 64 5.63 -9.02 -12.03
CA ASP A 64 6.40 -9.82 -11.08
C ASP A 64 5.51 -10.96 -10.53
N LYS A 65 6.13 -11.92 -9.82
CA LYS A 65 5.40 -13.05 -9.21
C LYS A 65 4.24 -12.60 -8.33
N PHE A 66 4.38 -11.46 -7.65
CA PHE A 66 3.33 -10.92 -6.81
C PHE A 66 2.18 -10.36 -7.65
N GLY A 67 2.45 -9.59 -8.69
CA GLY A 67 1.47 -9.08 -9.66
C GLY A 67 0.72 -10.19 -10.39
N GLN A 68 1.38 -11.31 -10.69
CA GLN A 68 0.74 -12.50 -11.24
C GLN A 68 -0.23 -13.16 -10.24
N MET A 69 0.10 -13.13 -8.94
CA MET A 69 -0.74 -13.67 -7.88
C MET A 69 -1.98 -12.81 -7.60
N ILE A 70 -1.82 -11.48 -7.57
CA ILE A 70 -2.90 -10.56 -7.16
C ILE A 70 -3.63 -9.91 -8.34
N GLY A 71 -3.18 -10.15 -9.57
CA GLY A 71 -3.70 -9.56 -10.80
C GLY A 71 -3.29 -8.11 -11.04
N ALA A 72 -3.58 -7.62 -12.25
CA ALA A 72 -3.31 -6.24 -12.65
C ALA A 72 -4.31 -5.24 -12.02
N PRO A 73 -3.96 -3.94 -11.92
CA PRO A 73 -4.89 -2.92 -11.43
C PRO A 73 -6.15 -2.84 -12.29
N GLY A 74 -7.32 -3.06 -11.68
CA GLY A 74 -8.61 -3.09 -12.34
C GLY A 74 -9.70 -3.72 -11.45
N PRO A 75 -10.88 -4.03 -12.01
CA PRO A 75 -11.92 -4.78 -11.30
C PRO A 75 -11.35 -6.12 -10.81
N GLY A 76 -11.34 -6.32 -9.49
CA GLY A 76 -10.89 -7.58 -8.85
C GLY A 76 -9.38 -7.79 -8.70
N GLY A 77 -8.52 -7.01 -9.35
CA GLY A 77 -7.06 -7.21 -9.32
C GLY A 77 -6.28 -6.11 -8.59
N GLY A 78 -4.99 -6.38 -8.37
CA GLY A 78 -4.01 -5.45 -7.81
C GLY A 78 -4.14 -5.22 -6.31
N ARG A 79 -4.72 -6.16 -5.56
CA ARG A 79 -5.04 -6.01 -4.13
C ARG A 79 -4.72 -7.28 -3.36
N SER A 80 -4.10 -7.15 -2.18
CA SER A 80 -3.84 -8.23 -1.22
C SER A 80 -3.98 -7.70 0.20
N ILE A 81 -3.99 -8.60 1.18
CA ILE A 81 -3.91 -8.28 2.61
C ILE A 81 -2.65 -8.90 3.18
N TYR A 82 -1.89 -8.13 3.95
CA TYR A 82 -0.80 -8.64 4.78
C TYR A 82 -1.32 -8.79 6.21
N VAL A 83 -0.89 -9.87 6.86
CA VAL A 83 -1.16 -10.23 8.27
C VAL A 83 0.11 -10.12 9.08
#